data_AF-A0A970SB15-F1
#
_entry.id   AF-A0A970SB15-F1
#
_cell.length_a   1.000
_cell.length_b   1.000
_cell.length_c   1.000
_cell.angle_alpha   90.00
_cell.angle_beta   90.00
_cell.angle_gamma   90.00
#
_symmetry.space_group_name_H-M   'P 1'
#
loop_
_entity.id
_entity.type
_entity.pdbx_description
1 polymer ?
#
loop_
_entity_poly.entity_id
_entity_poly.type
_entity_poly.pdbx_seq_one_letter_code
_entity_poly.pdbx_strand_id
1 'polypeptide(L)'
;MVKALSAGRKKTMGGHGLLPRIVAFLLCLGLAFPAICPGQTGDRASEDAVVRSFEPIAGKINLFFKRHPKLLVKVAFPENPKQVAFSVVHFQMDKFAYDIRTSPSILYPYVAHVDVDTQLADNKPCGNVSFVKGTPEGWSSLEEAIKNVNNAACFVIRTPQIGVIRNRFVFDYDVRQRRWILREIIYPDGSINGRFMALLGVPSPWSPVITEPKAREFNKDWLLLFKGL
;
A
#
# COMPACT_ATOMS: atom_id res chain seq x y z
N MET A 1 6.73 -18.40 4.57
CA MET A 1 5.81 -19.55 4.40
C MET A 1 4.56 -19.22 5.21
N VAL A 2 3.57 -18.57 4.59
CA VAL A 2 2.35 -18.10 5.29
C VAL A 2 1.16 -18.83 4.69
N LYS A 3 0.47 -19.55 5.57
CA LYS A 3 -0.76 -20.30 5.33
C LYS A 3 -1.91 -19.30 5.21
N ALA A 4 -2.57 -19.23 4.07
CA ALA A 4 -3.84 -18.53 3.92
C ALA A 4 -4.96 -19.57 3.89
N LEU A 5 -5.83 -19.56 4.91
CA LEU A 5 -7.20 -20.02 4.80
C LEU A 5 -8.07 -19.17 5.73
N SER A 6 -9.00 -18.45 5.09
CA SER A 6 -10.42 -18.28 5.39
C SER A 6 -10.90 -17.93 6.81
N ALA A 7 -11.86 -16.99 6.78
CA ALA A 7 -12.82 -16.59 7.82
C ALA A 7 -12.25 -15.94 9.07
N GLY A 8 -12.67 -14.69 9.28
CA GLY A 8 -12.30 -13.88 10.43
C GLY A 8 -12.48 -14.62 11.76
N ARG A 9 -11.38 -14.74 12.51
CA ARG A 9 -11.38 -15.08 13.92
C ARG A 9 -10.39 -14.18 14.65
N LYS A 10 -10.90 -13.12 15.27
CA LYS A 10 -10.17 -12.32 16.25
C LYS A 10 -10.01 -13.20 17.50
N LYS A 11 -8.77 -13.55 17.86
CA LYS A 11 -8.47 -14.38 19.04
C LYS A 11 -7.96 -13.46 20.16
N THR A 12 -8.81 -13.21 21.16
CA THR A 12 -8.41 -12.69 22.48
C THR A 12 -8.32 -13.86 23.45
N MET A 13 -7.23 -13.96 24.20
CA MET A 13 -7.12 -14.86 25.36
C MET A 13 -7.22 -14.04 26.64
N GLY A 14 -8.01 -14.53 27.60
CA GLY A 14 -7.91 -14.13 28.99
C GLY A 14 -9.20 -14.35 29.78
N GLY A 15 -9.17 -15.29 30.73
CA GLY A 15 -9.95 -15.20 31.97
C GLY A 15 -11.05 -16.26 32.17
N HIS A 16 -10.74 -17.26 32.98
CA HIS A 16 -11.62 -18.33 33.45
C HIS A 16 -12.75 -17.85 34.38
N GLY A 17 -13.89 -18.55 34.33
CA GLY A 17 -14.93 -18.53 35.36
C GLY A 17 -15.89 -19.71 35.18
N LEU A 18 -15.72 -20.74 36.02
CA LEU A 18 -16.49 -21.98 36.13
C LEU A 18 -17.97 -21.74 36.51
N LEU A 19 -18.88 -22.59 35.99
CA LEU A 19 -20.00 -23.20 36.72
C LEU A 19 -20.68 -24.28 35.84
N PRO A 20 -21.06 -25.47 36.38
CA PRO A 20 -21.70 -26.54 35.61
C PRO A 20 -23.23 -26.51 35.78
N ARG A 21 -24.00 -26.67 34.69
CA ARG A 21 -25.42 -27.04 34.77
C ARG A 21 -25.84 -28.02 33.66
N ILE A 22 -26.01 -29.26 34.10
CA ILE A 22 -27.15 -30.18 33.87
C ILE A 22 -27.66 -30.33 32.43
N VAL A 23 -27.24 -31.47 31.87
CA VAL A 23 -27.90 -32.44 30.98
C VAL A 23 -29.40 -32.26 30.72
N ALA A 24 -29.76 -32.20 29.44
CA ALA A 24 -31.00 -32.78 28.91
C ALA A 24 -30.70 -33.43 27.56
N PHE A 25 -30.60 -34.76 27.55
CA PHE A 25 -30.48 -35.58 26.34
C PHE A 25 -31.88 -35.74 25.74
N LEU A 26 -32.14 -35.06 24.62
CA LEU A 26 -33.31 -35.34 23.77
C LEU A 26 -32.81 -36.11 22.55
N LEU A 27 -33.01 -37.43 22.56
CA LEU A 27 -32.80 -38.30 21.40
C LEU A 27 -33.89 -38.03 20.36
N CYS A 28 -33.60 -37.18 19.39
CA CYS A 28 -34.30 -37.22 18.11
C CYS A 28 -33.62 -38.26 17.22
N LEU A 29 -34.18 -39.46 17.15
CA LEU A 29 -33.94 -40.40 16.05
C LEU A 29 -34.62 -39.83 14.79
N GLY A 30 -33.96 -38.84 14.17
CA GLY A 30 -34.27 -38.40 12.82
C GLY A 30 -33.45 -39.23 11.84
N LEU A 31 -34.13 -40.00 10.99
CA LEU A 31 -33.54 -40.63 9.81
C LEU A 31 -32.97 -39.54 8.91
N ALA A 32 -31.67 -39.27 9.06
CA ALA A 32 -30.93 -38.39 8.18
C ALA A 32 -30.65 -39.15 6.87
N PHE A 33 -31.48 -38.90 5.86
CA PHE A 33 -31.06 -39.16 4.48
C PHE A 33 -29.85 -38.27 4.19
N PRO A 34 -28.68 -38.82 3.82
CA PRO A 34 -27.58 -38.00 3.34
C PRO A 34 -28.04 -37.37 2.03
N ALA A 35 -28.49 -36.11 2.12
CA ALA A 35 -28.61 -35.24 0.98
C ALA A 35 -27.19 -35.05 0.43
N ILE A 36 -26.81 -35.91 -0.51
CA ILE A 36 -25.63 -35.73 -1.33
C ILE A 36 -25.93 -34.51 -2.19
N CYS A 37 -25.58 -33.32 -1.69
CA CYS A 37 -25.57 -32.09 -2.48
C CYS A 37 -24.44 -32.21 -3.51
N PRO A 38 -24.73 -32.45 -4.78
CA PRO A 38 -23.71 -32.48 -5.82
C PRO A 38 -23.52 -31.04 -6.28
N GLY A 39 -22.53 -30.30 -5.78
CA GLY A 39 -22.32 -28.95 -6.31
C GLY A 39 -21.47 -27.96 -5.53
N GLN A 40 -20.34 -28.35 -4.93
CA GLN A 40 -19.41 -27.36 -4.33
C GLN A 40 -17.93 -27.55 -4.67
N THR A 41 -17.57 -28.57 -5.45
CA THR A 41 -16.17 -28.81 -5.84
C THR A 41 -15.69 -27.87 -6.94
N GLY A 42 -16.57 -27.38 -7.82
CA GLY A 42 -16.23 -26.46 -8.91
C GLY A 42 -15.89 -25.03 -8.44
N ASP A 43 -16.63 -24.51 -7.48
CA ASP A 43 -16.48 -23.10 -7.05
C ASP A 43 -15.22 -22.87 -6.21
N ARG A 44 -14.84 -23.82 -5.34
CA ARG A 44 -13.65 -23.68 -4.49
C ARG A 44 -12.34 -23.67 -5.29
N ALA A 45 -12.25 -24.48 -6.34
CA ALA A 45 -11.06 -24.51 -7.18
C ALA A 45 -10.89 -23.18 -7.96
N SER A 46 -11.99 -22.57 -8.39
CA SER A 46 -12.01 -21.26 -9.04
C SER A 46 -11.61 -20.14 -8.06
N GLU A 47 -12.15 -20.15 -6.84
CA GLU A 47 -11.80 -19.21 -5.77
C GLU A 47 -10.30 -19.30 -5.42
N ASP A 48 -9.77 -20.50 -5.21
CA ASP A 48 -8.35 -20.73 -4.92
C ASP A 48 -7.45 -20.21 -6.05
N ALA A 49 -7.86 -20.38 -7.32
CA ALA A 49 -7.11 -19.88 -8.47
C ALA A 49 -7.08 -18.34 -8.51
N VAL A 50 -8.20 -17.68 -8.23
CA VAL A 50 -8.25 -16.21 -8.17
C VAL A 50 -7.39 -15.69 -7.02
N VAL A 51 -7.49 -16.27 -5.83
CA VAL A 51 -6.68 -15.87 -4.67
C VAL A 51 -5.18 -16.03 -4.97
N ARG A 52 -4.76 -17.18 -5.52
CA ARG A 52 -3.36 -17.43 -5.89
C ARG A 52 -2.85 -16.49 -6.97
N SER A 53 -3.72 -16.07 -7.90
CA SER A 53 -3.35 -15.10 -8.95
C SER A 53 -2.92 -13.73 -8.40
N PHE A 54 -3.27 -13.41 -7.15
CA PHE A 54 -2.86 -12.16 -6.49
C PHE A 54 -1.46 -12.23 -5.87
N GLU A 55 -0.96 -13.42 -5.53
CA GLU A 55 0.33 -13.59 -4.84
C GLU A 55 1.51 -12.94 -5.60
N PRO A 56 1.61 -13.01 -6.94
CA PRO A 56 2.66 -12.32 -7.68
C PRO A 56 2.60 -10.80 -7.54
N ILE A 57 1.39 -10.22 -7.46
CA ILE A 57 1.19 -8.76 -7.32
C ILE A 57 1.66 -8.31 -5.94
N ALA A 58 1.20 -8.99 -4.88
CA ALA A 58 1.67 -8.76 -3.52
C ALA A 58 3.19 -8.96 -3.40
N GLY A 59 3.73 -9.99 -4.06
CA GLY A 59 5.16 -10.27 -4.13
C GLY A 59 5.98 -9.15 -4.76
N LYS A 60 5.51 -8.56 -5.87
CA LYS A 60 6.15 -7.41 -6.53
C LYS A 60 6.21 -6.19 -5.60
N ILE A 61 5.09 -5.86 -4.93
CA ILE A 61 5.02 -4.72 -4.00
C ILE A 61 5.98 -4.94 -2.83
N ASN A 62 5.95 -6.13 -2.21
CA ASN A 62 6.85 -6.48 -1.12
C ASN A 62 8.33 -6.35 -1.53
N LEU A 63 8.70 -6.93 -2.67
CA LEU A 63 10.07 -6.87 -3.18
C LEU A 63 10.51 -5.43 -3.45
N PHE A 64 9.62 -4.60 -3.99
CA PHE A 64 9.88 -3.19 -4.24
C PHE A 64 10.19 -2.43 -2.95
N PHE A 65 9.33 -2.54 -1.93
CA PHE A 65 9.50 -1.82 -0.67
C PHE A 65 10.65 -2.36 0.19
N LYS A 66 11.00 -3.64 0.07
CA LYS A 66 12.21 -4.21 0.70
C LYS A 66 13.52 -3.59 0.21
N ARG A 67 13.53 -2.98 -0.98
CA ARG A 67 14.71 -2.29 -1.54
C ARG A 67 14.86 -0.87 -1.03
N HIS A 68 14.01 -0.43 -0.10
CA HIS A 68 13.98 0.92 0.43
C HIS A 68 13.89 1.99 -0.66
N PRO A 69 12.81 1.98 -1.46
CA PRO A 69 12.71 2.77 -2.66
C PRO A 69 12.77 4.27 -2.33
N LYS A 70 13.31 5.03 -3.27
CA LYS A 70 13.44 6.48 -3.18
C LYS A 70 12.51 7.11 -4.18
N LEU A 71 11.73 8.10 -3.75
CA LEU A 71 10.82 8.83 -4.62
C LEU A 71 11.30 10.27 -4.72
N LEU A 72 11.63 10.73 -5.92
CA LEU A 72 11.84 12.13 -6.19
C LEU A 72 10.51 12.79 -6.55
N VAL A 73 10.20 13.88 -5.88
CA VAL A 73 8.97 14.65 -6.05
C VAL A 73 9.28 16.10 -6.36
N LYS A 74 8.40 16.70 -7.15
CA LYS A 74 8.38 18.12 -7.43
C LYS A 74 7.30 18.74 -6.57
N VAL A 75 7.65 19.80 -5.84
CA VAL A 75 6.74 20.50 -4.92
C VAL A 75 6.63 21.93 -5.40
N ALA A 76 5.40 22.40 -5.62
CA ALA A 76 5.14 23.81 -5.92
C ALA A 76 4.54 24.49 -4.71
N PHE A 77 4.91 25.74 -4.50
CA PHE A 77 4.30 26.58 -3.48
C PHE A 77 4.08 28.00 -4.01
N PRO A 78 2.89 28.61 -3.80
CA PRO A 78 2.56 29.93 -4.33
C PRO A 78 3.53 31.04 -3.90
N GLU A 79 4.11 30.92 -2.70
CA GLU A 79 4.90 31.96 -2.04
C GLU A 79 6.40 31.88 -2.33
N ASN A 80 6.87 30.90 -3.13
CA ASN A 80 8.29 30.73 -3.43
C ASN A 80 8.67 31.47 -4.74
N PRO A 81 9.70 32.34 -4.75
CA PRO A 81 10.13 33.07 -5.95
C PRO A 81 10.65 32.16 -7.09
N LYS A 82 11.11 30.94 -6.78
CA LYS A 82 11.47 29.92 -7.79
C LYS A 82 10.30 29.00 -8.15
N GLN A 83 9.16 29.14 -7.47
CA GLN A 83 7.88 28.41 -7.61
C GLN A 83 7.93 26.88 -7.50
N VAL A 84 9.12 26.27 -7.43
CA VAL A 84 9.31 24.82 -7.39
C VAL A 84 10.52 24.45 -6.52
N ALA A 85 10.38 23.36 -5.74
CA ALA A 85 11.50 22.64 -5.14
C ALA A 85 11.44 21.15 -5.50
N PHE A 86 12.59 20.49 -5.43
CA PHE A 86 12.71 19.04 -5.56
C PHE A 86 13.00 18.42 -4.21
N SER A 87 12.30 17.34 -3.91
CA SER A 87 12.51 16.58 -2.68
C SER A 87 12.55 15.08 -2.99
N VAL A 88 13.51 14.38 -2.43
CA VAL A 88 13.57 12.93 -2.35
C VAL A 88 13.03 12.45 -1.00
N VAL A 89 12.17 11.44 -1.04
CA VAL A 89 11.68 10.69 0.12
C VAL A 89 12.22 9.26 0.06
N HIS A 90 12.84 8.79 1.13
CA HIS A 90 13.22 7.40 1.31
C HIS A 90 12.13 6.66 2.06
N PHE A 91 11.71 5.52 1.52
CA PHE A 91 10.71 4.65 2.14
C PHE A 91 11.42 3.49 2.80
N GLN A 92 11.38 3.41 4.12
CA GLN A 92 11.87 2.26 4.85
C GLN A 92 10.68 1.38 5.27
N MET A 93 10.55 0.20 4.67
CA MET A 93 9.50 -0.73 5.02
C MET A 93 9.70 -1.27 6.43
N ASP A 94 8.66 -1.16 7.26
CA ASP A 94 8.58 -1.72 8.61
C ASP A 94 7.80 -3.03 8.59
N LYS A 95 6.59 -3.00 8.03
CA LYS A 95 5.71 -4.17 7.97
C LYS A 95 5.02 -4.25 6.61
N PHE A 96 4.78 -5.49 6.18
CA PHE A 96 4.04 -5.82 4.97
C PHE A 96 2.96 -6.85 5.30
N ALA A 97 1.74 -6.61 4.85
CA ALA A 97 0.63 -7.55 4.95
C ALA A 97 -0.27 -7.43 3.72
N TYR A 98 -0.98 -8.50 3.38
CA TYR A 98 -2.06 -8.41 2.41
C TYR A 98 -3.20 -9.35 2.80
N ASP A 99 -4.41 -9.02 2.38
CA ASP A 99 -5.61 -9.83 2.55
C ASP A 99 -6.51 -9.73 1.32
N ILE A 100 -7.32 -10.76 1.09
CA ILE A 100 -8.34 -10.80 0.02
C ILE A 100 -9.68 -11.06 0.69
N ARG A 101 -10.69 -10.28 0.30
CA ARG A 101 -12.06 -10.39 0.79
C ARG A 101 -13.02 -10.55 -0.37
N THR A 102 -14.12 -11.23 -0.14
CA THR A 102 -15.23 -11.22 -1.07
C THR A 102 -15.99 -9.89 -1.00
N SER A 103 -16.63 -9.54 -2.11
CA SER A 103 -17.46 -8.35 -2.23
C SER A 103 -18.84 -8.75 -2.79
N PRO A 104 -19.90 -7.96 -2.54
CA PRO A 104 -21.22 -8.21 -3.10
C PRO A 104 -21.31 -7.93 -4.62
N SER A 105 -20.26 -7.38 -5.24
CA SER A 105 -20.25 -7.08 -6.66
C SER A 105 -20.08 -8.34 -7.50
N ILE A 106 -20.97 -8.54 -8.47
CA ILE A 106 -20.86 -9.62 -9.47
C ILE A 106 -19.66 -9.39 -10.40
N LEU A 107 -19.36 -8.12 -10.72
CA LEU A 107 -18.26 -7.76 -11.61
C LEU A 107 -16.90 -7.77 -10.91
N TYR A 108 -16.90 -7.51 -9.60
CA TYR A 108 -15.71 -7.40 -8.75
C TYR A 108 -15.88 -8.24 -7.47
N PRO A 109 -16.02 -9.57 -7.57
CA PRO A 109 -16.37 -10.42 -6.44
C PRO A 109 -15.26 -10.53 -5.39
N TYR A 110 -14.04 -10.11 -5.72
CA TYR A 110 -12.91 -10.10 -4.79
C TYR A 110 -12.26 -8.71 -4.74
N VAL A 111 -11.93 -8.30 -3.52
CA VAL A 111 -11.16 -7.10 -3.22
C VAL A 111 -9.92 -7.51 -2.43
N ALA A 112 -8.74 -7.14 -2.92
CA ALA A 112 -7.49 -7.36 -2.23
C ALA A 112 -6.94 -6.05 -1.67
N HIS A 113 -6.37 -6.11 -0.47
CA HIS A 113 -5.64 -5.00 0.14
C HIS A 113 -4.19 -5.43 0.35
N VAL A 114 -3.25 -4.54 0.03
CA VAL A 114 -1.84 -4.67 0.40
C VAL A 114 -1.49 -3.49 1.28
N ASP A 115 -1.19 -3.78 2.54
CA ASP A 115 -0.78 -2.81 3.55
C ASP A 115 0.76 -2.82 3.67
N VAL A 116 1.36 -1.67 3.42
CA VAL A 116 2.80 -1.44 3.59
C VAL A 116 2.99 -0.34 4.62
N ASP A 117 3.44 -0.73 5.80
CA ASP A 117 3.83 0.19 6.86
C ASP A 117 5.26 0.65 6.58
N THR A 118 5.46 1.97 6.51
CA THR A 118 6.74 2.60 6.14
C THR A 118 7.13 3.70 7.12
N GLN A 119 8.43 3.84 7.35
CA GLN A 119 9.03 5.03 7.91
C GLN A 119 9.57 5.88 6.76
N LEU A 120 9.34 7.19 6.81
CA LEU A 120 9.82 8.10 5.78
C LEU A 120 11.01 8.91 6.31
N ALA A 121 12.05 9.00 5.49
CA ALA A 121 13.11 9.98 5.67
C ALA A 121 13.10 10.93 4.47
N ASP A 122 13.00 12.23 4.73
CA ASP A 122 13.09 13.25 3.70
C ASP A 122 14.41 14.03 3.84
N ASN A 123 14.82 14.65 2.74
CA ASN A 123 16.06 15.43 2.68
C ASN A 123 15.95 16.85 3.22
N LYS A 124 14.78 17.22 3.74
CA LYS A 124 14.46 18.60 4.10
C LYS A 124 15.58 19.30 4.88
N PRO A 125 16.29 18.66 5.85
CA PRO A 125 17.39 19.31 6.58
C PRO A 125 18.54 19.85 5.71
N CYS A 126 18.79 19.28 4.53
CA CYS A 126 19.86 19.68 3.62
C CYS A 126 19.39 20.57 2.45
N GLY A 127 18.10 20.92 2.42
CA GLY A 127 17.55 21.72 1.34
C GLY A 127 18.13 23.15 1.30
N ASN A 128 18.35 23.69 0.10
CA ASN A 128 18.70 25.10 -0.10
C ASN A 128 17.47 25.99 -0.38
N VAL A 129 16.27 25.41 -0.33
CA VAL A 129 15.00 26.12 -0.41
C VAL A 129 14.26 25.95 0.90
N SER A 130 13.70 27.03 1.42
CA SER A 130 12.81 27.03 2.59
C SER A 130 11.47 27.62 2.18
N PHE A 131 10.35 26.99 2.56
CA PHE A 131 9.02 27.55 2.32
C PHE A 131 8.56 28.44 3.48
N VAL A 132 8.94 28.09 4.70
CA VAL A 132 8.76 28.91 5.90
C VAL A 132 10.13 29.37 6.36
N LYS A 133 10.24 30.62 6.85
CA LYS A 133 11.50 31.19 7.34
C LYS A 133 12.19 30.22 8.30
N GLY A 134 13.36 29.71 7.90
CA GLY A 134 14.20 28.84 8.71
C GLY A 134 13.91 27.33 8.64
N THR A 135 12.94 26.88 7.84
CA THR A 135 12.69 25.43 7.63
C THR A 135 13.01 25.05 6.19
N PRO A 136 14.13 24.35 5.93
CA PRO A 136 14.44 23.88 4.59
C PRO A 136 13.51 22.73 4.18
N GLU A 137 13.18 22.72 2.89
CA GLU A 137 12.07 21.94 2.31
C GLU A 137 12.49 21.12 1.07
N GLY A 138 13.70 21.36 0.57
CA GLY A 138 14.28 20.60 -0.53
C GLY A 138 15.29 21.43 -1.31
N TRP A 139 15.62 20.97 -2.51
CA TRP A 139 16.59 21.63 -3.38
C TRP A 139 15.92 22.43 -4.48
N SER A 140 16.57 23.53 -4.86
CA SER A 140 16.11 24.38 -5.96
C SER A 140 16.38 23.79 -7.34
N SER A 141 17.18 22.71 -7.42
CA SER A 141 17.50 22.02 -8.67
C SER A 141 17.38 20.50 -8.53
N LEU A 142 17.05 19.86 -9.64
CA LEU A 142 16.97 18.40 -9.76
C LEU A 142 18.34 17.74 -9.57
N GLU A 143 19.37 18.34 -10.15
CA GLU A 143 20.76 17.87 -10.08
C GLU A 143 21.27 17.82 -8.63
N GLU A 144 21.01 18.85 -7.83
CA GLU A 144 21.38 18.86 -6.41
C GLU A 144 20.63 17.80 -5.61
N ALA A 145 19.33 17.61 -5.89
CA ALA A 145 18.52 16.59 -5.23
C ALA A 145 19.05 15.18 -5.50
N ILE A 146 19.36 14.87 -6.76
CA ILE A 146 19.92 13.58 -7.17
C ILE A 146 21.32 13.39 -6.58
N LYS A 147 22.18 14.42 -6.64
CA LYS A 147 23.55 14.36 -6.12
C LYS A 147 23.60 14.00 -4.63
N ASN A 148 22.64 14.49 -3.85
CA ASN A 148 22.62 14.31 -2.40
C ASN A 148 21.79 13.11 -1.94
N VAL A 149 21.18 12.33 -2.84
CA VAL A 149 20.24 11.24 -2.52
C VAL A 149 20.82 10.13 -1.63
N ASN A 150 22.14 9.98 -1.61
CA ASN A 150 22.84 8.97 -0.80
C ASN A 150 23.57 9.57 0.40
N ASN A 151 23.45 10.88 0.63
CA ASN A 151 24.03 11.53 1.81
C ASN A 151 23.15 11.25 3.03
N ALA A 152 23.50 10.24 3.83
CA ALA A 152 22.73 9.82 5.00
C ALA A 152 22.45 10.96 5.99
N ALA A 153 23.35 11.94 6.12
CA ALA A 153 23.15 13.09 7.00
C ALA A 153 21.95 13.96 6.60
N CYS A 154 21.53 13.89 5.33
CA CYS A 154 20.38 14.63 4.84
C CYS A 154 19.05 13.93 5.11
N PHE A 155 19.05 12.61 5.30
CA PHE A 155 17.85 11.81 5.43
C PHE A 155 17.67 11.37 6.86
N VAL A 156 17.18 12.29 7.68
CA VAL A 156 16.84 12.01 9.07
C VAL A 156 15.44 11.41 9.11
N ILE A 157 15.31 10.22 9.70
CA ILE A 157 13.99 9.65 9.97
C ILE A 157 13.31 10.58 10.99
N ARG A 158 12.21 11.22 10.60
CA ARG A 158 11.44 12.12 11.48
C ARG A 158 10.52 11.31 12.40
N THR A 159 11.11 10.38 13.16
CA THR A 159 10.40 9.30 13.84
C THR A 159 9.55 9.65 15.08
N PRO A 160 9.43 10.90 15.59
CA PRO A 160 8.39 11.17 16.60
C PRO A 160 7.14 11.87 16.09
N GLN A 161 7.20 12.63 14.97
CA GLN A 161 6.10 13.55 14.63
C GLN A 161 5.04 12.96 13.69
N ILE A 162 5.38 11.97 12.86
CA ILE A 162 4.46 11.39 11.87
C ILE A 162 4.25 9.87 12.09
N GLY A 163 5.15 9.20 12.82
CA GLY A 163 5.04 7.78 13.11
C GLY A 163 5.18 6.89 11.86
N VAL A 164 4.84 5.61 12.02
CA VAL A 164 4.76 4.64 10.91
C VAL A 164 3.56 4.99 10.03
N ILE A 165 3.81 5.20 8.74
CA ILE A 165 2.77 5.52 7.74
C ILE A 165 2.36 4.23 7.04
N ARG A 166 1.06 3.92 7.08
CA ARG A 166 0.48 2.80 6.36
C ARG A 166 0.02 3.22 4.96
N ASN A 167 0.60 2.60 3.95
CA ASN A 167 0.20 2.76 2.55
C ASN A 167 -0.64 1.54 2.18
N ARG A 168 -1.90 1.76 1.76
CA ARG A 168 -2.80 0.66 1.40
C ARG A 168 -3.10 0.69 -0.10
N PHE A 169 -2.70 -0.34 -0.82
CA PHE A 169 -3.07 -0.56 -2.21
C PHE A 169 -4.33 -1.42 -2.26
N VAL A 170 -5.37 -0.95 -2.94
CA VAL A 170 -6.65 -1.65 -3.06
C VAL A 170 -6.83 -2.12 -4.50
N PHE A 171 -7.12 -3.41 -4.65
CA PHE A 171 -7.32 -4.04 -5.94
C PHE A 171 -8.68 -4.68 -6.02
N ASP A 172 -9.33 -4.56 -7.18
CA ASP A 172 -10.56 -5.28 -7.50
C ASP A 172 -10.24 -6.34 -8.56
N TYR A 173 -10.78 -7.55 -8.42
CA TYR A 173 -10.67 -8.58 -9.46
C TYR A 173 -11.79 -8.43 -10.49
N ASP A 174 -11.49 -7.95 -11.70
CA ASP A 174 -12.48 -7.86 -12.79
C ASP A 174 -12.66 -9.23 -13.45
N VAL A 175 -13.84 -9.83 -13.26
CA VAL A 175 -14.16 -11.16 -13.81
C VAL A 175 -14.20 -11.20 -15.34
N ARG A 176 -14.51 -10.07 -16.00
CA ARG A 176 -14.57 -9.98 -17.46
C ARG A 176 -13.17 -10.01 -18.06
N GLN A 177 -12.24 -9.33 -17.40
CA GLN A 177 -10.84 -9.24 -17.83
C GLN A 177 -9.96 -10.34 -17.21
N ARG A 178 -10.50 -11.09 -16.23
CA ARG A 178 -9.80 -12.11 -15.44
C ARG A 178 -8.46 -11.61 -14.88
N ARG A 179 -8.47 -10.38 -14.36
CA ARG A 179 -7.28 -9.74 -13.79
C ARG A 179 -7.62 -8.85 -12.60
N TRP A 180 -6.64 -8.66 -11.74
CA TRP A 180 -6.66 -7.64 -10.71
C TRP A 180 -6.44 -6.27 -11.33
N ILE A 181 -7.14 -5.27 -10.81
CA ILE A 181 -7.04 -3.87 -11.22
C ILE A 181 -6.77 -3.06 -9.96
N LEU A 182 -5.67 -2.32 -9.95
CA LEU A 182 -5.41 -1.34 -8.90
C LEU A 182 -6.50 -0.26 -8.96
N ARG A 183 -7.33 -0.19 -7.92
CA ARG A 183 -8.43 0.78 -7.82
C ARG A 183 -7.95 2.10 -7.22
N GLU A 184 -7.26 2.01 -6.10
CA GLU A 184 -6.83 3.19 -5.34
C GLU A 184 -5.62 2.86 -4.46
N ILE A 185 -4.92 3.90 -4.04
CA ILE A 185 -3.90 3.83 -3.00
C ILE A 185 -4.31 4.80 -1.89
N ILE A 186 -4.53 4.27 -0.70
CA ILE A 186 -4.96 5.02 0.47
C ILE A 186 -3.74 5.35 1.32
N TYR A 187 -3.59 6.63 1.63
CA TYR A 187 -2.55 7.14 2.51
C TYR A 187 -3.18 8.02 3.59
N PRO A 188 -2.81 7.84 4.87
CA PRO A 188 -3.45 8.53 5.99
C PRO A 188 -3.20 10.05 6.00
N ASP A 189 -2.16 10.52 5.32
CA ASP A 189 -1.81 11.94 5.26
C ASP A 189 -2.45 12.68 4.06
N GLY A 190 -3.02 11.97 3.09
CA GLY A 190 -3.58 12.50 1.83
C GLY A 190 -2.56 13.20 0.91
N SER A 191 -1.46 13.73 1.44
CA SER A 191 -0.48 14.57 0.75
C SER A 191 0.35 13.80 -0.27
N ILE A 192 0.63 12.54 0.03
CA ILE A 192 1.48 11.68 -0.80
C ILE A 192 0.72 11.14 -2.02
N ASN A 193 -0.62 11.13 -2.00
CA ASN A 193 -1.43 10.88 -3.18
C ASN A 193 -1.11 11.88 -4.28
N GLY A 194 -1.01 13.17 -3.95
CA GLY A 194 -0.61 14.20 -4.91
C GLY A 194 0.74 13.90 -5.58
N ARG A 195 1.69 13.34 -4.83
CA ARG A 195 3.03 12.98 -5.31
C ARG A 195 3.01 11.79 -6.26
N PHE A 196 2.27 10.72 -5.95
CA PHE A 196 2.12 9.57 -6.84
C PHE A 196 1.31 9.91 -8.09
N MET A 197 0.25 10.71 -7.96
CA MET A 197 -0.53 11.21 -9.08
C MET A 197 0.36 12.05 -10.02
N ALA A 198 1.17 12.95 -9.46
CA ALA A 198 2.13 13.75 -10.23
C ALA A 198 3.17 12.90 -10.96
N LEU A 199 3.64 11.82 -10.34
CA LEU A 199 4.52 10.84 -10.98
C LEU A 199 3.83 10.13 -12.16
N LEU A 200 2.53 9.85 -12.03
CA LEU A 200 1.70 9.21 -13.06
C LEU A 200 1.17 10.20 -14.11
N GLY A 201 1.57 11.47 -14.05
CA GLY A 201 1.18 12.49 -15.02
C GLY A 201 -0.13 13.21 -14.71
N VAL A 202 -0.72 12.99 -13.52
CA VAL A 202 -1.91 13.69 -13.07
C VAL A 202 -1.50 14.84 -12.14
N PRO A 203 -1.73 16.11 -12.52
CA PRO A 203 -1.32 17.25 -11.70
C PRO A 203 -2.11 17.31 -10.39
N SER A 204 -1.45 17.76 -9.32
CA SER A 204 -2.07 18.08 -8.03
C SER A 204 -1.68 19.52 -7.63
N PRO A 205 -2.53 20.27 -6.89
CA PRO A 205 -2.24 21.67 -6.53
C PRO A 205 -0.87 21.90 -5.89
N TRP A 206 -0.34 20.91 -5.17
CA TRP A 206 0.93 20.98 -4.44
C TRP A 206 2.03 20.12 -5.05
N SER A 207 1.73 19.37 -6.11
CA SER A 207 2.67 18.43 -6.74
C SER A 207 2.53 18.53 -8.25
N PRO A 208 3.33 19.40 -8.89
CA PRO A 208 3.39 19.47 -10.35
C PRO A 208 3.86 18.15 -10.94
N VAL A 209 3.38 17.86 -12.15
CA VAL A 209 3.82 16.69 -12.91
C VAL A 209 5.34 16.75 -13.13
N ILE A 210 5.98 15.60 -12.96
CA ILE A 210 7.41 15.42 -13.26
C ILE A 210 7.55 15.22 -14.76
N THR A 211 8.03 16.25 -15.46
CA THR A 211 8.22 16.23 -16.91
C THR A 211 9.69 16.08 -17.29
N GLU A 212 10.62 16.32 -16.36
CA GLU A 212 12.05 16.29 -16.59
C GLU A 212 12.54 14.85 -16.85
N PRO A 213 13.24 14.57 -17.96
CA PRO A 213 13.68 13.22 -18.31
C PRO A 213 14.52 12.54 -17.21
N LYS A 214 15.45 13.29 -16.60
CA LYS A 214 16.30 12.79 -15.49
C LYS A 214 15.48 12.42 -14.25
N ALA A 215 14.42 13.17 -13.96
CA ALA A 215 13.55 12.88 -12.82
C ALA A 215 12.69 11.63 -13.08
N ARG A 216 12.23 11.44 -14.33
CA ARG A 216 11.53 10.21 -14.74
C ARG A 216 12.46 8.99 -14.69
N GLU A 217 13.71 9.14 -15.12
CA GLU A 217 14.72 8.08 -15.02
C GLU A 217 15.02 7.74 -13.56
N PHE A 218 15.15 8.75 -12.69
CA PHE A 218 15.31 8.53 -11.25
C PHE A 218 14.13 7.73 -10.67
N ASN A 219 12.90 8.08 -11.05
CA ASN A 219 11.69 7.42 -10.58
C ASN A 219 11.29 6.18 -11.39
N LYS A 220 12.18 5.63 -12.24
CA LYS A 220 11.81 4.54 -13.15
C LYS A 220 11.27 3.30 -12.43
N ASP A 221 11.82 2.96 -11.27
CA ASP A 221 11.40 1.76 -10.54
C ASP A 221 9.97 1.91 -10.00
N TRP A 222 9.59 3.12 -9.57
CA TRP A 222 8.20 3.43 -9.20
C TRP A 222 7.27 3.32 -10.42
N LEU A 223 7.68 3.89 -11.56
CA LEU A 223 6.90 3.81 -12.80
C LEU A 223 6.74 2.36 -13.27
N LEU A 224 7.79 1.54 -13.14
CA LEU A 224 7.75 0.11 -13.47
C LEU A 224 6.87 -0.67 -12.51
N LEU A 225 6.89 -0.35 -11.21
CA LEU A 225 5.94 -0.92 -10.25
C LEU A 225 4.51 -0.63 -10.72
N PHE A 226 4.13 0.63 -10.87
CA PHE A 226 2.75 0.99 -11.22
C PHE A 226 2.28 0.45 -12.58
N LYS A 227 3.17 0.37 -13.57
CA LYS A 227 2.83 -0.26 -14.86
C LYS A 227 2.67 -1.78 -14.76
N GLY A 228 3.28 -2.39 -13.74
CA GLY A 228 3.27 -3.83 -13.52
C GLY A 228 2.22 -4.32 -12.52
N LEU A 229 1.44 -3.40 -11.94
CA LEU A 229 0.27 -3.64 -11.07
C LEU A 229 -1.02 -3.57 -11.91
#